data_AF-A0A926BE19-F1
#
_entry.id   AF-A0A926BE19-F1
#
_cell.length_a   1.000
_cell.length_b   1.000
_cell.length_c   1.000
_cell.angle_alpha   90.00
_cell.angle_beta   90.00
_cell.angle_gamma   90.00
#
_symmetry.space_group_name_H-M   'P 1'
#
loop_
_entity.id
_entity.type
_entity.pdbx_description
1 polymer ?
#
loop_
_entity_poly.entity_id
_entity_poly.type
_entity_poly.pdbx_seq_one_letter_code
_entity_poly.pdbx_strand_id
1 'polypeptide(L)'
;MELTDLIRMNQLIRGRIDLAGFNQWHESLPPDEQATLLYSLHLFGQQAGGREQVFEEAVKYTQLPMNHPLVNTLSHFRGGYIRDGDASNTRLSEQEWLTVRQAEDRRLLLPVLVYFFGFAENKVYSMETAENCNHWWHRDLLDDRVVEDLLGDPEFYRTAMRDDPAVKSVDSRSANASEV
;
A
#
# COMPACT_ATOMS: atom_id res chain seq x y z
N MET A 1 2.87 7.91 -10.51
CA MET A 1 3.80 7.04 -9.77
C MET A 1 4.50 6.16 -10.77
N GLU A 2 5.81 6.08 -10.65
CA GLU A 2 6.65 5.23 -11.50
C GLU A 2 6.68 3.80 -10.96
N LEU A 3 7.11 2.84 -11.78
CA LEU A 3 7.25 1.43 -11.38
C LEU A 3 8.20 1.27 -10.18
N THR A 4 9.25 2.09 -10.10
CA THR A 4 10.18 2.08 -8.97
C THR A 4 9.51 2.45 -7.65
N ASP A 5 8.54 3.36 -7.67
CA ASP A 5 7.80 3.77 -6.47
C ASP A 5 6.90 2.64 -5.99
N LEU A 6 6.23 1.99 -6.95
CA LEU A 6 5.38 0.82 -6.72
C LEU A 6 6.18 -0.34 -6.08
N ILE A 7 7.36 -0.66 -6.61
CA ILE A 7 8.23 -1.69 -6.03
C ILE A 7 8.65 -1.33 -4.60
N ARG A 8 9.03 -0.07 -4.34
CA ARG A 8 9.40 0.40 -2.99
C ARG A 8 8.26 0.27 -1.99
N MET A 9 7.04 0.65 -2.38
CA MET A 9 5.85 0.50 -1.53
C MET A 9 5.62 -0.96 -1.14
N ASN A 10 5.72 -1.89 -2.10
CA ASN A 10 5.60 -3.31 -1.81
C ASN A 10 6.70 -3.79 -0.86
N GLN A 11 7.96 -3.44 -1.13
CA GLN A 11 9.10 -3.82 -0.29
C GLN A 11 8.99 -3.30 1.15
N LEU A 12 8.42 -2.10 1.36
CA LEU A 12 8.10 -1.60 2.70
C LEU A 12 7.10 -2.52 3.42
N ILE A 13 6.00 -2.89 2.77
CA ILE A 13 4.95 -3.74 3.36
C ILE A 13 5.48 -5.14 3.66
N ARG A 14 6.40 -5.62 2.84
CA ARG A 14 7.10 -6.91 3.02
C ARG A 14 8.26 -6.82 4.02
N GLY A 15 8.52 -5.66 4.61
CA GLY A 15 9.50 -5.48 5.68
C GLY A 15 10.95 -5.34 5.24
N ARG A 16 11.23 -5.10 3.95
CA ARG A 16 12.60 -4.88 3.43
C ARG A 16 13.04 -3.42 3.52
N ILE A 17 12.09 -2.48 3.50
CA ILE A 17 12.35 -1.06 3.76
C ILE A 17 11.84 -0.74 5.17
N ASP A 18 12.63 -0.03 5.97
CA ASP A 18 12.15 0.47 7.25
C ASP A 18 11.30 1.73 7.07
N LEU A 19 10.37 1.97 8.00
CA LEU A 19 9.46 3.12 7.91
C LEU A 19 10.19 4.47 7.97
N ALA A 20 11.36 4.54 8.61
CA ALA A 20 12.13 5.79 8.71
C ALA A 20 12.76 6.18 7.36
N GLY A 21 13.36 5.23 6.66
CA GLY A 21 13.88 5.40 5.31
C GLY A 21 12.76 5.70 4.31
N PHE A 22 11.61 5.05 4.45
CA PHE A 22 10.44 5.35 3.62
C PHE A 22 9.90 6.77 3.86
N ASN A 23 9.86 7.22 5.13
CA ASN A 23 9.50 8.59 5.47
C ASN A 23 10.46 9.60 4.84
N GLN A 24 11.77 9.38 4.93
CA GLN A 24 12.77 10.25 4.31
C GLN A 24 12.60 10.32 2.79
N TRP A 25 12.34 9.17 2.16
CA TRP A 25 12.06 9.13 0.73
C TRP A 25 10.78 9.93 0.39
N HIS A 26 9.68 9.71 1.10
CA HIS A 26 8.44 10.47 0.89
C HIS A 26 8.66 11.98 1.07
N GLU A 27 9.40 12.41 2.09
CA GLU A 27 9.73 13.82 2.34
C GLU A 27 10.59 14.44 1.23
N SER A 28 11.36 13.62 0.50
CA SER A 28 12.15 14.09 -0.65
C SER A 28 11.32 14.33 -1.91
N LEU A 29 10.08 13.82 -1.97
CA LEU A 29 9.19 13.99 -3.11
C LEU A 29 8.57 15.40 -3.14
N PRO A 30 8.27 15.96 -4.33
CA PRO A 30 7.43 17.15 -4.45
C PRO A 30 6.06 16.99 -3.76
N PRO A 31 5.42 18.07 -3.28
CA PRO A 31 4.14 17.99 -2.58
C PRO A 31 3.03 17.25 -3.33
N ASP A 32 2.94 17.43 -4.64
CA ASP A 32 1.93 16.76 -5.48
C ASP A 32 2.19 15.25 -5.58
N GLU A 33 3.47 14.84 -5.60
CA GLU A 33 3.86 13.43 -5.61
C GLU A 33 3.65 12.79 -4.24
N GLN A 34 3.91 13.51 -3.14
CA GLN A 34 3.56 13.07 -1.78
C GLN A 34 2.06 12.80 -1.67
N ALA A 35 1.22 13.75 -2.10
CA ALA A 35 -0.22 13.59 -2.10
C ALA A 35 -0.68 12.42 -2.98
N THR A 36 -0.08 12.26 -4.16
CA THR A 36 -0.35 11.14 -5.07
C THR A 36 0.01 9.79 -4.43
N LEU A 37 1.13 9.70 -3.71
CA LEU A 37 1.54 8.49 -3.01
C LEU A 37 0.54 8.13 -1.91
N LEU A 38 0.20 9.08 -1.05
CA LEU A 38 -0.77 8.88 0.04
C LEU A 38 -2.14 8.44 -0.52
N TYR A 39 -2.64 9.15 -1.53
CA TYR A 39 -3.87 8.76 -2.22
C TYR A 39 -3.79 7.33 -2.77
N SER A 40 -2.67 6.97 -3.39
CA SER A 40 -2.50 5.63 -3.97
C SER A 40 -2.45 4.54 -2.90
N LEU A 41 -1.77 4.77 -1.78
CA LEU A 41 -1.78 3.86 -0.63
C LEU A 41 -3.20 3.63 -0.11
N HIS A 42 -3.98 4.71 0.03
CA HIS A 42 -5.37 4.58 0.48
C HIS A 42 -6.22 3.82 -0.53
N LEU A 43 -6.14 4.19 -1.82
CA LEU A 43 -6.87 3.55 -2.90
C LEU A 43 -6.55 2.06 -3.01
N PHE A 44 -5.28 1.67 -2.98
CA PHE A 44 -4.86 0.28 -3.04
C PHE A 44 -5.33 -0.51 -1.82
N GLY A 45 -5.22 0.07 -0.62
CA GLY A 45 -5.78 -0.53 0.58
C GLY A 45 -7.29 -0.79 0.46
N GLN A 46 -8.05 0.13 -0.12
CA GLN A 46 -9.48 -0.06 -0.38
C GLN A 46 -9.75 -1.14 -1.44
N GLN A 47 -9.00 -1.14 -2.53
CA GLN A 47 -9.12 -2.14 -3.61
C GLN A 47 -8.78 -3.56 -3.13
N ALA A 48 -7.81 -3.69 -2.22
CA ALA A 48 -7.48 -4.93 -1.54
C ALA A 48 -8.54 -5.35 -0.49
N GLY A 49 -9.66 -4.62 -0.39
CA GLY A 49 -10.76 -4.94 0.51
C GLY A 49 -10.54 -4.46 1.95
N GLY A 50 -9.63 -3.50 2.16
CA GLY A 50 -9.48 -2.75 3.40
C GLY A 50 -10.77 -2.02 3.72
N ARG A 51 -11.47 -2.50 4.76
CA ARG A 51 -12.71 -1.89 5.27
C ARG A 51 -12.43 -1.08 6.53
N GLU A 52 -13.47 -0.51 7.10
CA GLU A 52 -13.42 0.27 8.34
C GLU A 52 -12.59 -0.38 9.44
N GLN A 53 -12.80 -1.67 9.73
CA GLN A 53 -12.02 -2.38 10.74
C GLN A 53 -10.50 -2.37 10.47
N VAL A 54 -10.08 -2.58 9.22
CA VAL A 54 -8.66 -2.56 8.84
C VAL A 54 -8.07 -1.15 8.97
N PHE A 55 -8.88 -0.13 8.64
CA PHE A 55 -8.49 1.26 8.80
C PHE A 55 -8.34 1.64 10.28
N GLU A 56 -9.27 1.22 11.14
CA GLU A 56 -9.19 1.42 12.60
C GLU A 56 -7.96 0.74 13.20
N GLU A 57 -7.65 -0.49 12.75
CA GLU A 57 -6.44 -1.21 13.17
C GLU A 57 -5.18 -0.45 12.76
N ALA A 58 -5.12 0.10 11.55
CA ALA A 58 -4.01 0.90 11.07
C ALA A 58 -3.83 2.18 11.90
N VAL A 59 -4.91 2.92 12.16
CA VAL A 59 -4.88 4.12 13.01
C VAL A 59 -4.39 3.79 14.41
N LYS A 60 -4.90 2.71 15.02
CA LYS A 60 -4.48 2.26 16.35
C LYS A 60 -2.98 1.92 16.39
N TYR A 61 -2.45 1.29 15.33
CA TYR A 61 -1.03 0.95 15.24
C TYR A 61 -0.14 2.20 15.24
N THR A 62 -0.60 3.28 14.61
CA THR A 62 0.12 4.57 14.60
C THR A 62 -0.02 5.38 15.88
N GLN A 63 -0.78 4.90 16.86
CA GLN A 63 -1.08 5.59 18.12
C GLN A 63 -1.80 6.94 17.94
N LEU A 64 -2.39 7.18 16.76
CA LEU A 64 -3.25 8.33 16.52
C LEU A 64 -4.68 8.04 17.02
N PRO A 65 -5.39 9.05 17.55
CA PRO A 65 -6.76 8.84 17.98
C PRO A 65 -7.70 8.90 16.76
N MET A 66 -8.72 8.03 16.72
CA MET A 66 -9.70 7.99 15.62
C MET A 66 -10.46 9.32 15.43
N ASN A 67 -10.60 10.11 16.49
CA ASN A 67 -11.22 11.44 16.43
C ASN A 67 -10.25 12.56 16.02
N HIS A 68 -9.00 12.24 15.67
CA HIS A 68 -8.08 13.23 15.11
C HIS A 68 -8.69 13.79 13.82
N PRO A 69 -8.77 15.13 13.63
CA PRO A 69 -9.49 15.71 12.50
C PRO A 69 -9.07 15.15 11.14
N LEU A 70 -7.76 14.99 10.90
CA LEU A 70 -7.24 14.42 9.65
C LEU A 70 -7.64 12.96 9.44
N VAL A 71 -7.57 12.14 10.49
CA VAL A 71 -7.91 10.71 10.43
C VAL A 71 -9.42 10.55 10.20
N ASN A 72 -10.20 11.35 10.92
CA ASN A 72 -11.64 11.37 10.76
C ASN A 72 -12.01 11.79 9.33
N THR A 73 -11.44 12.86 8.77
CA THR A 73 -11.72 13.23 7.38
C THR A 73 -11.27 12.14 6.40
N LEU A 74 -10.09 11.54 6.61
CA LEU A 74 -9.55 10.50 5.75
C LEU A 74 -10.49 9.26 5.68
N SER A 75 -11.08 8.85 6.79
CA SER A 75 -11.97 7.67 6.86
C SER A 75 -13.26 7.81 6.03
N HIS A 76 -13.63 9.04 5.67
CA HIS A 76 -14.84 9.33 4.87
C HIS A 76 -14.58 9.25 3.36
N PHE A 77 -13.33 9.24 2.91
CA PHE A 77 -13.02 9.02 1.50
C PHE A 77 -13.23 7.54 1.15
N ARG A 78 -14.43 7.16 0.71
CA ARG A 78 -14.80 5.79 0.31
C ARG A 78 -14.85 5.67 -1.23
N GLY A 79 -13.70 5.79 -1.90
CA GLY A 79 -13.65 5.82 -3.37
C GLY A 79 -13.58 7.23 -3.98
N GLY A 80 -12.96 8.18 -3.27
CA GLY A 80 -12.32 9.33 -3.90
C GLY A 80 -12.89 10.71 -3.62
N TYR A 81 -14.07 10.87 -3.00
CA TYR A 81 -14.65 12.20 -2.74
C TYR A 81 -15.23 12.31 -1.33
N ILE A 82 -15.02 13.45 -0.68
CA ILE A 82 -15.85 13.92 0.43
C ILE A 82 -16.73 15.07 -0.04
N ARG A 83 -17.92 15.14 0.55
CA ARG A 83 -18.72 16.36 0.45
C ARG A 83 -18.14 17.32 1.47
N ASP A 84 -17.60 18.44 1.02
CA ASP A 84 -17.13 19.46 1.95
C ASP A 84 -18.32 19.92 2.81
N GLY A 85 -18.08 20.09 4.11
CA GLY A 85 -19.12 20.42 5.09
C GLY A 85 -19.53 21.89 5.05
N ASP A 86 -18.86 22.70 4.23
CA ASP A 86 -19.17 24.10 4.01
C ASP A 86 -20.10 24.30 2.80
N ALA A 87 -20.93 25.34 2.84
CA ALA A 87 -22.08 25.56 1.97
C ALA A 87 -21.78 25.70 0.46
N SER A 88 -20.51 25.61 0.06
CA SER A 88 -20.09 25.48 -1.33
C SER A 88 -20.20 24.02 -1.77
N ASN A 89 -21.00 23.75 -2.79
CA ASN A 89 -21.26 22.44 -3.40
C ASN A 89 -20.02 21.79 -4.08
N THR A 90 -18.81 22.16 -3.67
CA THR A 90 -17.52 21.66 -4.15
C THR A 90 -17.22 20.30 -3.54
N ARG A 91 -17.17 19.28 -4.39
CA ARG A 91 -16.63 17.97 -4.03
C ARG A 91 -15.11 18.09 -4.16
N LEU A 92 -14.40 18.00 -3.05
CA LEU A 92 -12.94 17.84 -3.08
C LEU A 92 -12.64 16.35 -3.23
N SER A 93 -11.85 16.01 -4.24
CA SER A 93 -11.27 14.68 -4.31
C SER A 93 -10.27 14.48 -3.18
N GLU A 94 -10.00 13.22 -2.83
CA GLU A 94 -9.01 12.90 -1.80
C GLU A 94 -7.63 13.43 -2.16
N GLN A 95 -7.23 13.29 -3.43
CA GLN A 95 -5.94 13.77 -3.90
C GLN A 95 -5.84 15.30 -3.77
N GLU A 96 -6.87 16.05 -4.18
CA GLU A 96 -6.90 17.51 -4.00
C GLU A 96 -6.85 17.89 -2.51
N TRP A 97 -7.58 17.17 -1.66
CA TRP A 97 -7.56 17.38 -0.22
C TRP A 97 -6.16 17.17 0.39
N LEU A 98 -5.45 16.11 -0.02
CA LEU A 98 -4.08 15.79 0.38
C LEU A 98 -3.05 16.80 -0.14
N THR A 99 -3.22 17.28 -1.37
CA THR A 99 -2.34 18.28 -1.99
C THR A 99 -2.31 19.57 -1.20
N VAL A 100 -3.49 20.07 -0.76
CA VAL A 100 -3.58 21.34 -0.01
C VAL A 100 -3.19 21.23 1.47
N ARG A 101 -2.81 20.05 1.96
CA ARG A 101 -2.33 19.86 3.33
C ARG A 101 -0.94 20.46 3.55
N GLN A 102 -0.59 20.70 4.81
CA GLN A 102 0.79 21.02 5.17
C GLN A 102 1.66 19.76 5.13
N ALA A 103 2.99 19.93 5.10
CA ALA A 103 3.92 18.80 5.06
C ALA A 103 3.81 17.91 6.30
N GLU A 104 3.58 18.52 7.47
CA GLU A 104 3.38 17.84 8.75
C GLU A 104 2.16 16.91 8.71
N ASP A 105 1.06 17.37 8.12
CA ASP A 105 -0.17 16.61 7.99
C ASP A 105 0.04 15.38 7.09
N ARG A 106 0.69 15.55 5.93
CA ARG A 106 1.03 14.44 5.04
C ARG A 106 1.94 13.42 5.71
N ARG A 107 2.95 13.89 6.44
CA ARG A 107 3.87 13.04 7.22
C ARG A 107 3.15 12.25 8.30
N LEU A 108 2.16 12.87 8.96
CA LEU A 108 1.34 12.23 9.98
C LEU A 108 0.45 11.13 9.40
N LEU A 109 -0.11 11.34 8.21
CA LEU A 109 -1.00 10.39 7.54
C LEU A 109 -0.25 9.23 6.86
N LEU A 110 1.01 9.43 6.46
CA LEU A 110 1.83 8.41 5.81
C LEU A 110 1.85 7.05 6.54
N PRO A 111 2.20 6.96 7.84
CA PRO A 111 2.21 5.68 8.53
C PRO A 111 0.83 5.03 8.57
N VAL A 112 -0.26 5.80 8.73
CA VAL A 112 -1.63 5.27 8.74
C VAL A 112 -1.93 4.56 7.42
N LEU A 113 -1.61 5.22 6.31
CA LEU A 113 -1.88 4.70 4.97
C LEU A 113 -0.96 3.54 4.58
N VAL A 114 0.29 3.55 5.04
CA VAL A 114 1.21 2.41 4.93
C VAL A 114 0.65 1.18 5.66
N TYR A 115 0.21 1.31 6.92
CA TYR A 115 -0.35 0.19 7.66
C TYR A 115 -1.69 -0.28 7.09
N PHE A 116 -2.57 0.66 6.70
CA PHE A 116 -3.85 0.32 6.09
C PHE A 116 -3.66 -0.49 4.82
N PHE A 117 -2.78 -0.03 3.92
CA PHE A 117 -2.45 -0.77 2.72
C PHE A 117 -1.79 -2.10 3.06
N GLY A 118 -0.80 -2.13 3.94
CA GLY A 118 -0.09 -3.35 4.31
C GLY A 118 -0.99 -4.44 4.91
N PHE A 119 -1.97 -4.07 5.74
CA PHE A 119 -2.95 -5.03 6.27
C PHE A 119 -3.90 -5.55 5.21
N ALA A 120 -4.40 -4.66 4.33
CA ALA A 120 -5.26 -5.07 3.23
C ALA A 120 -4.53 -5.98 2.23
N GLU A 121 -3.30 -5.62 1.90
CA GLU A 121 -2.43 -6.36 0.99
C GLU A 121 -2.05 -7.74 1.53
N ASN A 122 -1.67 -7.85 2.81
CA ASN A 122 -1.38 -9.13 3.43
C ASN A 122 -2.58 -10.08 3.39
N LYS A 123 -3.79 -9.54 3.51
CA LYS A 123 -5.01 -10.32 3.38
C LYS A 123 -5.18 -10.86 1.96
N VAL A 124 -5.02 -10.04 0.93
CA VAL A 124 -5.10 -10.48 -0.48
C VAL A 124 -4.02 -11.51 -0.76
N TYR A 125 -2.76 -11.17 -0.49
CA TYR A 125 -1.61 -12.05 -0.74
C TYR A 125 -1.72 -13.41 -0.05
N SER A 126 -2.27 -13.48 1.17
CA SER A 126 -2.46 -14.74 1.89
C SER A 126 -3.42 -15.72 1.19
N MET A 127 -4.28 -15.21 0.29
CA MET A 127 -5.23 -16.01 -0.49
C MET A 127 -4.76 -16.27 -1.91
N GLU A 128 -3.63 -15.67 -2.32
CA GLU A 128 -3.12 -15.82 -3.67
C GLU A 128 -2.19 -17.04 -3.82
N THR A 129 -2.32 -17.68 -4.97
CA THR A 129 -1.53 -18.82 -5.43
C THR A 129 -1.06 -18.54 -6.86
N ALA A 130 -0.12 -19.35 -7.35
CA ALA A 130 0.31 -19.26 -8.74
C ALA A 130 -0.88 -19.45 -9.71
N GLU A 131 -1.91 -20.23 -9.36
CA GLU A 131 -3.04 -20.44 -10.25
C GLU A 131 -4.02 -19.27 -10.33
N ASN A 132 -4.08 -18.40 -9.30
CA ASN A 132 -5.08 -17.34 -9.20
C ASN A 132 -4.51 -15.91 -9.23
N CYS A 133 -3.18 -15.75 -9.15
CA CYS A 133 -2.52 -14.45 -9.24
C CYS A 133 -2.24 -14.05 -10.69
N ASN A 134 -2.76 -12.89 -11.10
CA ASN A 134 -2.63 -12.34 -12.45
C ASN A 134 -1.86 -11.00 -12.48
N HIS A 135 -1.16 -10.62 -11.41
CA HIS A 135 -0.41 -9.37 -11.34
C HIS A 135 1.05 -9.60 -10.97
N TRP A 136 1.96 -8.85 -11.59
CA TRP A 136 3.39 -8.86 -11.27
C TRP A 136 3.67 -8.40 -9.83
N TRP A 137 2.79 -7.55 -9.28
CA TRP A 137 2.94 -6.92 -7.97
C TRP A 137 3.02 -7.92 -6.81
N HIS A 138 2.42 -9.11 -6.97
CA HIS A 138 2.44 -10.17 -5.96
C HIS A 138 3.55 -11.20 -6.16
N ARG A 139 4.47 -10.97 -7.10
CA ARG A 139 5.75 -11.69 -7.13
C ARG A 139 6.56 -11.40 -5.86
N ASP A 140 7.59 -12.20 -5.65
CA ASP A 140 8.55 -11.89 -4.59
C ASP A 140 9.41 -10.69 -4.98
N LEU A 141 8.93 -9.48 -4.69
CA LEU A 141 9.68 -8.24 -4.93
C LEU A 141 10.83 -8.06 -3.92
N LEU A 142 11.07 -9.05 -3.06
CA LEU A 142 12.30 -9.18 -2.29
C LEU A 142 13.39 -9.98 -3.03
N ASP A 143 13.09 -10.61 -4.16
CA ASP A 143 14.09 -11.19 -5.06
C ASP A 143 14.61 -10.09 -6.00
N ASP A 144 15.91 -9.78 -5.90
CA ASP A 144 16.54 -8.74 -6.72
C ASP A 144 16.44 -9.07 -8.22
N ARG A 145 16.44 -10.35 -8.59
CA ARG A 145 16.22 -10.78 -9.98
C ARG A 145 14.84 -10.32 -10.48
N VAL A 146 13.78 -10.51 -9.68
CA VAL A 146 12.43 -10.10 -10.07
C VAL A 146 12.36 -8.58 -10.25
N VAL A 147 13.02 -7.82 -9.37
CA VAL A 147 13.09 -6.36 -9.48
C VAL A 147 13.86 -5.93 -10.73
N GLU A 148 15.01 -6.54 -11.00
CA GLU A 148 15.81 -6.28 -12.20
C GLU A 148 15.04 -6.60 -13.48
N ASP A 149 14.36 -7.75 -13.54
CA ASP A 149 13.56 -8.17 -14.68
C ASP A 149 12.38 -7.20 -14.91
N LEU A 150 11.70 -6.76 -13.84
CA LEU A 150 10.60 -5.78 -13.94
C LEU A 150 11.04 -4.41 -14.45
N LEU A 151 12.22 -3.95 -14.04
CA LEU A 151 12.77 -2.65 -14.44
C LEU A 151 13.47 -2.69 -15.80
N GLY A 152 14.00 -3.84 -16.19
CA GLY A 152 14.81 -4.05 -17.39
C GLY A 152 14.06 -4.58 -18.60
N ASP A 153 12.93 -5.29 -18.40
CA ASP A 153 12.17 -5.92 -19.48
C ASP A 153 10.67 -5.52 -19.46
N PRO A 154 10.23 -4.67 -20.42
CA PRO A 154 8.82 -4.28 -20.56
C PRO A 154 7.86 -5.45 -20.81
N GLU A 155 8.32 -6.58 -21.37
CA GLU A 155 7.47 -7.76 -21.55
C GLU A 155 7.32 -8.51 -20.23
N PHE A 156 8.36 -8.58 -19.40
CA PHE A 156 8.27 -9.16 -18.05
C PHE A 156 7.28 -8.40 -17.16
N TYR A 157 7.19 -7.08 -17.29
CA TYR A 157 6.17 -6.27 -16.60
C TYR A 157 4.72 -6.68 -16.93
N ARG A 158 4.47 -7.22 -18.12
CA ARG A 158 3.12 -7.65 -18.57
C ARG A 158 2.76 -9.07 -18.12
N THR A 159 3.67 -9.77 -17.46
CA THR A 159 3.46 -11.13 -16.97
C THR A 159 3.09 -11.13 -15.47
N ALA A 160 2.68 -12.28 -14.93
CA ALA A 160 2.22 -12.41 -13.55
C ALA A 160 3.04 -13.40 -12.72
N MET A 161 2.76 -13.49 -11.42
CA MET A 161 3.38 -14.47 -10.52
C MET A 161 3.37 -15.90 -11.09
N ARG A 162 2.28 -16.31 -11.74
CA ARG A 162 2.13 -17.63 -12.37
C ARG A 162 3.13 -17.93 -13.49
N ASP A 163 3.64 -16.88 -14.12
CA ASP A 163 4.55 -16.96 -15.25
C ASP A 163 6.02 -16.96 -14.79
N ASP A 164 6.26 -16.87 -13.48
CA ASP A 164 7.58 -16.94 -12.87
C ASP A 164 7.81 -18.34 -12.24
N PRO A 165 8.50 -19.26 -12.94
CA PRO A 165 8.70 -20.63 -12.49
C PRO A 165 9.58 -20.75 -11.24
N ALA A 166 10.24 -19.67 -10.80
CA ALA A 166 10.99 -19.63 -9.54
C ALA A 166 10.10 -19.38 -8.32
N VAL A 167 8.81 -19.07 -8.50
CA VAL A 167 7.92 -18.71 -7.39
C VAL A 167 7.51 -19.95 -6.59
N LYS A 168 8.00 -19.98 -5.34
CA LYS A 168 7.62 -20.87 -4.23
C LYS A 168 7.32 -22.31 -4.66
N SER A 169 8.37 -23.13 -4.77
CA SER A 169 8.21 -24.52 -4.33
C SER A 169 7.71 -24.46 -2.89
N VAL A 170 6.45 -24.85 -2.65
CA VAL A 170 5.94 -25.05 -1.29
C VAL A 170 6.93 -25.99 -0.62
N ASP A 171 7.71 -25.45 0.31
CA ASP A 171 8.68 -26.24 1.06
C ASP A 171 7.85 -27.25 1.85
N SER A 172 7.85 -28.49 1.39
CA SER A 172 7.07 -29.61 1.92
C SER A 172 7.61 -30.10 3.27
N ARG A 173 8.22 -29.20 4.06
CA ARG A 173 8.94 -29.50 5.30
C ARG A 173 8.21 -29.12 6.59
N SER A 174 6.92 -28.83 6.54
CA SER A 174 6.08 -28.73 7.75
C SER A 174 5.04 -29.86 7.87
N ALA A 175 5.02 -30.83 6.96
CA ALA A 175 4.31 -32.09 7.11
C ALA A 175 5.22 -33.16 7.73
N ASN A 176 5.63 -32.96 8.99
CA ASN A 176 6.02 -34.03 9.93
C ASN A 176 6.36 -33.42 11.29
N ALA A 177 5.31 -33.09 12.04
CA ALA A 177 5.36 -33.10 13.49
C ALA A 177 4.10 -33.83 13.98
N SER A 178 3.98 -35.09 13.56
CA SER A 178 3.22 -36.10 14.30
C SER A 178 4.18 -36.77 15.29
N GLU A 179 3.70 -36.96 16.52
CA GLU A 179 4.15 -37.96 17.49
C GLU A 179 5.55 -37.78 18.11
N VAL A 180 5.59 -37.16 19.31
CA VAL A 180 5.90 -37.83 20.60
C VAL A 180 5.14 -37.12 21.72
#